data_AF-A0AAD5PTU1-F1
#
_entry.id   AF-A0AAD5PTU1-F1
#
_cell.length_a   1.000
_cell.length_b   1.000
_cell.length_c   1.000
_cell.angle_alpha   90.00
_cell.angle_beta   90.00
_cell.angle_gamma   90.00
#
_symmetry.space_group_name_H-M   'P 1'
#
loop_
_entity.id
_entity.type
_entity.pdbx_description
1 polymer ?
#
loop_
_entity_poly.entity_id
_entity_poly.type
_entity_poly.pdbx_seq_one_letter_code
_entity_poly.pdbx_strand_id
1 'polypeptide(L)'
;MASAETFWRLGHNITKHDVDGSIALGYRKFRSFFGTSPSVCAAAYDNLSHVRPIKSRPEHLLWTLLHLKHYVTEHISSALVGVSEKTFRKWCHIFIRFLAKMPVIEWENRFHRALRGSNILVSIDGVDFRIMEPSPFNPKWYSHKFHGPGLRYELAICIRTGDIVWAYGGLPCGEWSDLRLARDVFIFGLREGEKAIADRGYNDANFFDFPNGKNDGKKKQVLARHETLNRRLKQFDCLQQRFRHDLYLHPLYFHSVVNLTQMMIDHGETLYSVDF
;
A
#
# COMPACT_ATOMS: atom_id res chain seq x y z
N MET A 1 25.29 8.54 1.40
CA MET A 1 23.93 8.04 1.10
C MET A 1 24.04 6.60 0.64
N ALA A 2 23.08 5.73 0.97
CA ALA A 2 23.06 4.37 0.43
C ALA A 2 22.46 4.43 -0.98
N SER A 3 23.15 3.83 -1.97
CA SER A 3 22.73 3.86 -3.36
C SER A 3 21.92 2.61 -3.73
N ALA A 4 21.35 2.60 -4.94
CA ALA A 4 20.73 1.39 -5.50
C ALA A 4 21.71 0.21 -5.53
N GLU A 5 22.99 0.47 -5.80
CA GLU A 5 24.06 -0.54 -5.78
C GLU A 5 24.34 -1.08 -4.37
N THR A 6 24.26 -0.22 -3.35
CA THR A 6 24.32 -0.66 -1.94
C THR A 6 23.21 -1.68 -1.65
N PHE A 7 21.97 -1.36 -2.04
CA PHE A 7 20.85 -2.26 -1.84
C PHE A 7 20.94 -3.52 -2.69
N TRP A 8 21.41 -3.44 -3.93
CA TRP A 8 21.65 -4.60 -4.80
C TRP A 8 22.56 -5.62 -4.12
N ARG A 9 23.75 -5.19 -3.67
CA ARG A 9 24.72 -6.06 -3.00
C ARG A 9 24.18 -6.65 -1.70
N LEU A 10 23.62 -5.81 -0.83
CA LEU A 10 23.08 -6.27 0.46
C LEU A 10 21.89 -7.22 0.30
N GLY A 11 20.99 -6.92 -0.62
CA GLY A 11 19.85 -7.79 -0.92
C GLY A 11 20.31 -9.13 -1.47
N HIS A 12 21.30 -9.14 -2.37
CA HIS A 12 21.78 -10.39 -2.95
C HIS A 12 22.60 -11.26 -1.99
N ASN A 13 23.26 -10.66 -0.99
CA ASN A 13 23.81 -11.41 0.16
C ASN A 13 22.74 -12.20 0.93
N ILE A 14 21.52 -11.67 1.04
CA ILE A 14 20.37 -12.34 1.68
C ILE A 14 19.80 -13.40 0.72
N THR A 15 19.51 -13.02 -0.53
CA THR A 15 18.86 -13.91 -1.49
C THR A 15 19.77 -15.04 -2.02
N LYS A 16 21.09 -14.98 -1.75
CA LYS A 16 22.11 -15.88 -2.33
C LYS A 16 22.09 -15.85 -3.86
N HIS A 17 22.05 -14.65 -4.43
CA HIS A 17 22.29 -14.45 -5.85
C HIS A 17 23.70 -13.90 -6.03
N ASP A 18 24.37 -14.32 -7.10
CA ASP A 18 25.64 -13.72 -7.48
C ASP A 18 25.42 -12.28 -7.96
N VAL A 19 26.12 -11.32 -7.37
CA VAL A 19 25.96 -9.89 -7.67
C VAL A 19 26.39 -9.53 -9.08
N ASP A 20 27.32 -10.32 -9.65
CA ASP A 20 27.82 -10.18 -11.02
C ASP A 20 27.10 -11.15 -11.98
N GLY A 21 26.08 -11.84 -11.49
CA GLY A 21 25.25 -12.77 -12.25
C GLY A 21 24.26 -12.08 -13.20
N SER A 22 23.30 -12.86 -13.70
CA SER A 22 22.27 -12.35 -14.62
C SER A 22 21.44 -11.22 -13.98
N ILE A 23 21.61 -9.99 -14.50
CA ILE A 23 20.92 -8.78 -14.02
C ILE A 23 19.39 -8.99 -13.99
N ALA A 24 18.80 -9.51 -15.07
CA ALA A 24 17.36 -9.72 -15.14
C ALA A 24 16.85 -10.72 -14.08
N LEU A 25 17.59 -11.81 -13.87
CA LEU A 25 17.29 -12.78 -12.81
C LEU A 25 17.45 -12.15 -11.42
N GLY A 26 18.50 -11.37 -11.22
CA GLY A 26 18.77 -10.65 -9.97
C GLY A 26 17.62 -9.73 -9.60
N TYR A 27 17.17 -8.85 -10.50
CA TYR A 27 16.02 -7.98 -10.25
C TYR A 27 14.75 -8.75 -9.92
N ARG A 28 14.47 -9.85 -10.64
CA ARG A 28 13.29 -10.71 -10.35
C ARG A 28 13.38 -11.32 -8.96
N LYS A 29 14.56 -11.84 -8.59
CA LYS A 29 14.79 -12.47 -7.28
C LYS A 29 14.81 -11.44 -6.14
N PHE A 30 15.32 -10.24 -6.38
CA PHE A 30 15.28 -9.15 -5.43
C PHE A 30 13.83 -8.76 -5.12
N ARG A 31 13.02 -8.52 -6.16
CA ARG A 31 11.60 -8.19 -6.02
C ARG A 31 10.80 -9.29 -5.34
N SER A 32 11.12 -10.57 -5.60
CA SER A 32 10.40 -11.66 -4.94
C SER A 32 10.64 -11.68 -3.42
N PHE A 33 11.83 -11.26 -2.95
CA PHE A 33 12.18 -11.20 -1.53
C PHE A 33 11.69 -9.92 -0.83
N PHE A 34 11.78 -8.77 -1.51
CA PHE A 34 11.59 -7.47 -0.86
C PHE A 34 10.35 -6.70 -1.34
N GLY A 35 9.64 -7.21 -2.36
CA GLY A 35 8.44 -6.60 -2.92
C GLY A 35 8.68 -5.35 -3.77
N THR A 36 9.92 -4.90 -3.91
CA THR A 36 10.29 -3.68 -4.62
C THR A 36 11.69 -3.76 -5.24
N SER A 37 12.17 -2.72 -5.89
CA SER A 37 13.51 -2.66 -6.52
C SER A 37 14.58 -2.06 -5.59
N PRO A 38 15.88 -2.28 -5.87
CA PRO A 38 16.97 -1.59 -5.18
C PRO A 38 16.90 -0.07 -5.28
N SER A 39 16.42 0.48 -6.41
CA SER A 39 16.28 1.93 -6.61
C SER A 39 15.21 2.51 -5.68
N VAL A 40 14.06 1.84 -5.55
CA VAL A 40 13.01 2.25 -4.61
C VAL A 40 13.50 2.10 -3.16
N CYS A 41 14.27 1.05 -2.84
CA CYS A 41 14.88 0.93 -1.51
C CYS A 41 15.80 2.12 -1.20
N ALA A 42 16.63 2.54 -2.16
CA ALA A 42 17.52 3.68 -2.00
C ALA A 42 16.73 4.97 -1.75
N ALA A 43 15.71 5.24 -2.57
CA ALA A 43 14.84 6.40 -2.42
C ALA A 43 14.06 6.38 -1.09
N ALA A 44 13.48 5.24 -0.70
CA ALA A 44 12.77 5.10 0.57
C ALA A 44 13.72 5.32 1.75
N TYR A 45 14.93 4.78 1.68
CA TYR A 45 15.94 5.01 2.70
C TYR A 45 16.28 6.50 2.79
N ASP A 46 16.49 7.17 1.66
CA ASP A 46 16.85 8.59 1.60
C ASP A 46 15.75 9.53 2.10
N ASN A 47 14.48 9.26 1.75
CA ASN A 47 13.30 9.96 2.28
C ASN A 47 13.21 9.88 3.82
N LEU A 48 13.82 8.85 4.41
CA LEU A 48 13.87 8.65 5.86
C LEU A 48 15.13 9.24 6.52
N SER A 49 16.02 9.88 5.76
CA SER A 49 17.34 10.33 6.23
C SER A 49 17.30 11.20 7.48
N HIS A 50 16.32 12.10 7.58
CA HIS A 50 16.16 13.05 8.69
C HIS A 50 15.46 12.46 9.93
N VAL A 51 14.73 11.36 9.78
CA VAL A 51 13.89 10.79 10.86
C VAL A 51 14.41 9.45 11.38
N ARG A 52 15.20 8.72 10.59
CA ARG A 52 15.72 7.40 10.97
C ARG A 52 16.81 7.50 12.04
N PRO A 53 16.92 6.51 12.95
CA PRO A 53 17.98 6.47 13.95
C PRO A 53 19.38 6.51 13.32
N ILE A 54 20.31 7.21 13.96
CA ILE A 54 21.72 7.31 13.50
C ILE A 54 22.35 5.92 13.34
N LYS A 55 21.98 4.97 14.21
CA LYS A 55 22.48 3.58 14.16
C LYS A 55 21.79 2.70 13.10
N SER A 56 20.82 3.22 12.36
CA SER A 56 20.15 2.47 11.31
C SER A 56 21.10 2.23 10.13
N ARG A 57 20.92 1.10 9.46
CA ARG A 57 21.69 0.69 8.29
C ARG A 57 20.74 0.23 7.18
N PRO A 58 21.14 0.26 5.91
CA PRO A 58 20.30 -0.17 4.79
C PRO A 58 19.73 -1.60 4.94
N GLU A 59 20.48 -2.50 5.57
CA GLU A 59 20.06 -3.87 5.87
C GLU A 59 18.79 -3.91 6.72
N HIS A 60 18.64 -2.97 7.67
CA HIS A 60 17.46 -2.91 8.53
C HIS A 60 16.19 -2.59 7.73
N LEU A 61 16.30 -1.80 6.66
CA LEU A 61 15.20 -1.60 5.71
C LEU A 61 14.92 -2.89 4.94
N LEU A 62 15.95 -3.59 4.43
CA LEU A 62 15.76 -4.87 3.73
C LEU A 62 15.10 -5.94 4.60
N TRP A 63 15.47 -6.05 5.88
CA TRP A 63 14.82 -6.96 6.84
C TRP A 63 13.35 -6.63 7.02
N THR A 64 13.02 -5.34 7.05
CA THR A 64 11.65 -4.86 7.16
C THR A 64 10.84 -5.17 5.91
N LEU A 65 11.40 -4.93 4.73
CA LEU A 65 10.76 -5.24 3.45
C LEU A 65 10.55 -6.75 3.28
N LEU A 66 11.52 -7.56 3.68
CA LEU A 66 11.39 -9.02 3.74
C LEU A 66 10.22 -9.43 4.65
N HIS A 67 10.12 -8.81 5.84
CA HIS A 67 9.02 -9.07 6.79
C HIS A 67 7.66 -8.67 6.22
N LEU A 68 7.55 -7.49 5.60
CA LEU A 68 6.29 -7.04 4.97
C LEU A 68 5.92 -7.94 3.78
N LYS A 69 6.90 -8.34 2.98
CA LYS A 69 6.72 -9.10 1.75
C LYS A 69 6.24 -10.53 2.02
N HIS A 70 6.92 -11.24 2.91
CA HIS A 70 6.63 -12.67 3.15
C HIS A 70 5.83 -12.92 4.41
N TYR A 71 5.88 -12.00 5.37
CA TYR A 71 5.14 -12.09 6.62
C TYR A 71 5.27 -13.47 7.28
N VAL A 72 6.46 -14.08 7.23
CA VAL A 72 6.72 -15.34 7.93
C VAL A 72 6.99 -15.07 9.41
N THR A 73 7.09 -16.13 10.21
CA THR A 73 7.42 -15.98 11.63
C THR A 73 8.78 -15.30 11.78
N GLU A 74 8.91 -14.49 12.83
CA GLU A 74 10.15 -13.77 13.11
C GLU A 74 11.34 -14.72 13.24
N HIS A 75 11.12 -15.91 13.80
CA HIS A 75 12.11 -16.99 13.90
C HIS A 75 12.73 -17.35 12.54
N ILE A 76 11.90 -17.55 11.51
CA ILE A 76 12.36 -17.90 10.16
C ILE A 76 13.10 -16.71 9.54
N SER A 77 12.51 -15.51 9.61
CA SER A 77 13.12 -14.31 9.02
C SER A 77 14.46 -13.96 9.67
N SER A 78 14.57 -14.05 10.99
CA SER A 78 15.80 -13.74 11.71
C SER A 78 16.90 -14.76 11.44
N ALA A 79 16.56 -16.04 11.31
CA ALA A 79 17.49 -17.07 10.90
C ALA A 79 18.01 -16.82 9.47
N LEU A 80 17.11 -16.47 8.54
CA LEU A 80 17.47 -16.17 7.14
C LEU A 80 18.48 -15.03 7.02
N VAL A 81 18.35 -13.99 7.86
CA VAL A 81 19.24 -12.82 7.85
C VAL A 81 20.40 -12.91 8.86
N GLY A 82 20.49 -14.00 9.64
CA GLY A 82 21.60 -14.28 10.54
C GLY A 82 21.67 -13.41 11.80
N VAL A 83 20.52 -13.02 12.39
CA VAL A 83 20.47 -12.22 13.63
C VAL A 83 19.50 -12.81 14.66
N SER A 84 19.55 -12.31 15.89
CA SER A 84 18.56 -12.70 16.92
C SER A 84 17.18 -12.13 16.62
N GLU A 85 16.12 -12.85 16.99
CA GLU A 85 14.72 -12.42 16.85
C GLU A 85 14.46 -11.03 17.46
N LYS A 86 15.04 -10.77 18.64
CA LYS A 86 14.94 -9.47 19.32
C LYS A 86 15.49 -8.33 18.45
N THR A 87 16.62 -8.56 17.78
CA THR A 87 17.25 -7.56 16.91
C THR A 87 16.42 -7.36 15.65
N PHE A 88 15.97 -8.44 15.01
CA PHE A 88 15.12 -8.40 13.82
C PHE A 88 13.82 -7.62 14.10
N ARG A 89 13.06 -8.04 15.12
CA ARG A 89 11.80 -7.41 15.53
C ARG A 89 11.96 -5.92 15.80
N LYS A 90 13.00 -5.54 16.56
CA LYS A 90 13.28 -4.13 16.89
C LYS A 90 13.38 -3.29 15.62
N TRP A 91 14.20 -3.72 14.67
CA TRP A 91 14.44 -2.93 13.45
C TRP A 91 13.24 -2.93 12.52
N CYS A 92 12.55 -4.07 12.37
CA CYS A 92 11.30 -4.13 11.62
C CYS A 92 10.25 -3.15 12.16
N HIS A 93 9.99 -3.17 13.47
CA HIS A 93 9.03 -2.24 14.08
C HIS A 93 9.41 -0.77 13.88
N ILE A 94 10.70 -0.44 13.96
CA ILE A 94 11.19 0.91 13.73
C ILE A 94 10.91 1.35 12.29
N PHE A 95 11.32 0.55 11.30
CA PHE A 95 11.15 0.93 9.89
C PHE A 95 9.71 0.88 9.41
N ILE A 96 8.87 -0.04 9.92
CA ILE A 96 7.42 -0.04 9.64
C ILE A 96 6.80 1.29 10.08
N ARG A 97 7.14 1.79 11.27
CA ARG A 97 6.62 3.09 11.74
C ARG A 97 7.08 4.25 10.85
N PHE A 98 8.29 4.20 10.34
CA PHE A 98 8.80 5.25 9.45
C PHE A 98 8.20 5.17 8.05
N LEU A 99 8.15 3.99 7.45
CA LEU A 99 7.53 3.76 6.14
C LEU A 99 6.06 4.18 6.18
N ALA A 100 5.32 3.85 7.25
CA ALA A 100 3.93 4.25 7.44
C ALA A 100 3.72 5.78 7.48
N LYS A 101 4.73 6.55 7.86
CA LYS A 101 4.65 8.01 8.04
C LYS A 101 5.33 8.79 6.91
N MET A 102 5.78 8.13 5.85
CA MET A 102 6.39 8.83 4.72
C MET A 102 5.36 9.76 4.06
N PRO A 103 5.71 11.03 3.82
CA PRO A 103 4.82 11.99 3.18
C PRO A 103 4.90 11.85 1.65
N VAL A 104 4.50 10.70 1.12
CA VAL A 104 4.55 10.40 -0.33
C VAL A 104 3.18 10.38 -1.00
N ILE A 105 2.11 10.33 -0.20
CA ILE A 105 0.73 10.43 -0.67
C ILE A 105 0.28 11.86 -0.44
N GLU A 106 0.02 12.60 -1.52
CA GLU A 106 -0.40 13.99 -1.48
C GLU A 106 -1.74 14.16 -2.19
N TRP A 107 -2.76 14.65 -1.47
CA TRP A 107 -4.12 14.81 -2.00
C TRP A 107 -4.19 15.76 -3.21
N GLU A 108 -3.36 16.80 -3.22
CA GLU A 108 -3.31 17.79 -4.31
C GLU A 108 -2.72 17.21 -5.61
N ASN A 109 -2.03 16.06 -5.56
CA ASN A 109 -1.56 15.37 -6.76
C ASN A 109 -2.72 14.89 -7.64
N ARG A 110 -3.97 14.90 -7.14
CA ARG A 110 -5.16 14.66 -7.98
C ARG A 110 -5.31 15.65 -9.13
N PHE A 111 -4.74 16.85 -9.02
CA PHE A 111 -4.72 17.84 -10.10
C PHE A 111 -3.63 17.60 -11.15
N HIS A 112 -2.70 16.69 -10.91
CA HIS A 112 -1.61 16.42 -11.84
C HIS A 112 -2.16 15.95 -13.18
N ARG A 113 -1.80 16.69 -14.24
CA ARG A 113 -2.25 16.48 -15.61
C ARG A 113 -3.77 16.55 -15.79
N ALA A 114 -4.53 17.12 -14.85
CA ALA A 114 -5.98 17.28 -14.98
C ALA A 114 -6.33 18.10 -16.24
N LEU A 115 -7.44 17.76 -16.91
CA LEU A 115 -7.94 18.59 -18.00
C LEU A 115 -8.61 19.84 -17.43
N ARG A 116 -8.53 20.94 -18.17
CA ARG A 116 -9.16 22.21 -17.77
C ARG A 116 -10.67 22.00 -17.64
N GLY A 117 -11.23 22.36 -16.49
CA GLY A 117 -12.67 22.24 -16.21
C GLY A 117 -13.13 20.86 -15.75
N SER A 118 -12.23 19.87 -15.58
CA SER A 118 -12.60 18.59 -14.97
C SER A 118 -12.99 18.77 -13.51
N ASN A 119 -14.18 18.27 -13.15
CA ASN A 119 -14.66 18.17 -11.77
C ASN A 119 -14.63 16.72 -11.24
N ILE A 120 -14.06 15.78 -12.00
CA ILE A 120 -13.84 14.39 -11.59
C ILE A 120 -12.37 14.08 -11.79
N LEU A 121 -11.65 13.95 -10.68
CA LEU A 121 -10.18 13.88 -10.67
C LEU A 121 -9.64 12.57 -10.11
N VAL A 122 -10.42 11.91 -9.27
CA VAL A 122 -10.03 10.67 -8.59
C VAL A 122 -11.09 9.59 -8.75
N SER A 123 -10.67 8.34 -8.61
CA SER A 123 -11.56 7.24 -8.29
C SER A 123 -11.26 6.70 -6.90
N ILE A 124 -12.28 6.22 -6.20
CA ILE A 124 -12.17 5.64 -4.86
C ILE A 124 -12.71 4.20 -4.84
N ASP A 125 -12.06 3.34 -4.06
CA ASP A 125 -12.51 1.97 -3.82
C ASP A 125 -12.20 1.51 -2.38
N GLY A 126 -13.04 0.62 -1.88
CA GLY A 126 -12.92 0.00 -0.58
C GLY A 126 -12.09 -1.28 -0.64
N VAL A 127 -11.18 -1.48 0.31
CA VAL A 127 -10.37 -2.68 0.43
C VAL A 127 -10.40 -3.25 1.85
N ASP A 128 -10.79 -4.52 1.93
CA ASP A 128 -10.83 -5.28 3.19
C ASP A 128 -9.53 -6.10 3.37
N PHE A 129 -9.07 -6.19 4.61
CA PHE A 129 -7.95 -7.04 5.04
C PHE A 129 -8.35 -7.94 6.21
N ARG A 130 -7.90 -9.20 6.17
CA ARG A 130 -8.27 -10.22 7.17
C ARG A 130 -7.48 -10.01 8.45
N ILE A 131 -8.16 -10.11 9.58
CA ILE A 131 -7.54 -10.09 10.91
C ILE A 131 -7.78 -11.41 11.64
N MET A 132 -7.07 -11.64 12.74
CA MET A 132 -7.48 -12.65 13.72
C MET A 132 -8.79 -12.24 14.36
N GLU A 133 -9.69 -13.20 14.61
CA GLU A 133 -10.98 -12.95 15.24
C GLU A 133 -10.80 -12.37 16.65
N PRO A 134 -11.26 -11.13 16.89
CA PRO A 134 -11.21 -10.56 18.22
C PRO A 134 -12.14 -11.34 19.14
N SER A 135 -11.70 -11.56 20.39
CA SER A 135 -12.50 -12.20 21.44
C SER A 135 -12.99 -11.14 22.43
N PRO A 136 -14.28 -11.12 22.82
CA PRO A 136 -15.34 -12.03 22.33
C PRO A 136 -15.75 -11.73 20.88
N PHE A 137 -16.36 -12.72 20.23
CA PHE A 137 -16.93 -12.58 18.88
C PHE A 137 -17.84 -11.35 18.80
N ASN A 138 -17.66 -10.55 17.75
CA ASN A 138 -18.50 -9.40 17.48
C ASN A 138 -18.72 -9.21 15.97
N PRO A 139 -19.97 -9.24 15.47
CA PRO A 139 -20.29 -9.04 14.06
C PRO A 139 -19.78 -7.74 13.46
N LYS A 140 -19.43 -6.73 14.27
CA LYS A 140 -18.85 -5.46 13.78
C LYS A 140 -17.59 -5.65 12.93
N TRP A 141 -16.87 -6.75 13.12
CA TRP A 141 -15.66 -7.05 12.34
C TRP A 141 -15.97 -7.79 11.03
N TYR A 142 -17.20 -8.25 10.81
CA TYR A 142 -17.52 -9.19 9.73
C TYR A 142 -17.39 -8.54 8.34
N SER A 143 -16.54 -9.11 7.48
CA SER A 143 -16.44 -8.79 6.07
C SER A 143 -17.12 -9.86 5.23
N HIS A 144 -18.10 -9.43 4.41
CA HIS A 144 -18.73 -10.28 3.40
C HIS A 144 -17.76 -10.79 2.34
N LYS A 145 -16.63 -10.09 2.10
CA LYS A 145 -15.62 -10.48 1.11
C LYS A 145 -14.88 -11.76 1.50
N PHE A 146 -14.72 -12.00 2.80
CA PHE A 146 -13.96 -13.14 3.31
C PHE A 146 -14.79 -14.09 4.17
N HIS A 147 -16.04 -13.76 4.45
CA HIS A 147 -16.90 -14.48 5.40
C HIS A 147 -16.22 -14.64 6.76
N GLY A 148 -15.68 -13.54 7.29
CA GLY A 148 -14.89 -13.54 8.53
C GLY A 148 -14.43 -12.14 8.96
N PRO A 149 -13.65 -12.01 10.04
CA PRO A 149 -13.26 -10.73 10.61
C PRO A 149 -12.26 -9.97 9.72
N GLY A 150 -12.45 -8.65 9.60
CA GLY A 150 -11.61 -7.79 8.79
C GLY A 150 -11.63 -6.32 9.19
N LEU A 151 -10.63 -5.62 8.67
CA LEU A 151 -10.53 -4.16 8.68
C LEU A 151 -10.72 -3.63 7.27
N ARG A 152 -11.44 -2.52 7.15
CA ARG A 152 -11.69 -1.82 5.90
C ARG A 152 -10.87 -0.55 5.81
N TYR A 153 -10.36 -0.33 4.60
CA TYR A 153 -9.71 0.89 4.18
C TYR A 153 -10.35 1.37 2.88
N GLU A 154 -10.14 2.64 2.56
CA GLU A 154 -10.43 3.22 1.27
C GLU A 154 -9.15 3.78 0.65
N LEU A 155 -9.04 3.66 -0.66
CA LEU A 155 -7.93 4.19 -1.45
C LEU A 155 -8.49 5.02 -2.58
N ALA A 156 -7.92 6.21 -2.80
CA ALA A 156 -8.23 6.99 -4.00
C ALA A 156 -7.01 7.15 -4.90
N ILE A 157 -7.26 7.05 -6.20
CA ILE A 157 -6.24 7.12 -7.25
C ILE A 157 -6.56 8.30 -8.15
N CYS A 158 -5.57 9.13 -8.48
CA CYS A 158 -5.70 10.14 -9.52
C CYS A 158 -5.99 9.45 -10.87
N ILE A 159 -7.08 9.87 -11.52
CA ILE A 159 -7.52 9.25 -12.78
C ILE A 159 -6.45 9.41 -13.87
N ARG A 160 -5.79 10.57 -13.94
CA ARG A 160 -4.88 10.92 -15.03
C ARG A 160 -3.49 10.32 -14.86
N THR A 161 -2.95 10.26 -13.65
CA THR A 161 -1.58 9.78 -13.40
C THR A 161 -1.53 8.34 -12.90
N GLY A 162 -2.57 7.89 -12.19
CA GLY A 162 -2.53 6.61 -11.47
C GLY A 162 -1.87 6.71 -10.09
N ASP A 163 -1.54 7.90 -9.61
CA ASP A 163 -0.98 8.10 -8.28
C ASP A 163 -2.03 7.80 -7.21
N ILE A 164 -1.60 7.15 -6.14
CA ILE A 164 -2.35 7.05 -4.89
C ILE A 164 -2.31 8.44 -4.24
N VAL A 165 -3.49 9.04 -4.06
CA VAL A 165 -3.63 10.40 -3.51
C VAL A 165 -4.38 10.41 -2.18
N TRP A 166 -4.99 9.28 -1.81
CA TRP A 166 -5.73 9.10 -0.56
C TRP A 166 -5.60 7.67 -0.05
N ALA A 167 -5.44 7.52 1.26
CA ALA A 167 -5.50 6.25 1.95
C ALA A 167 -6.02 6.49 3.38
N TYR A 168 -7.15 5.89 3.74
CA TYR A 168 -7.77 6.06 5.05
C TYR A 168 -8.48 4.78 5.51
N GLY A 169 -8.73 4.65 6.81
CA GLY A 169 -9.51 3.56 7.40
C GLY A 169 -8.75 2.78 8.47
N GLY A 170 -8.82 1.46 8.40
CA GLY A 170 -8.43 0.58 9.50
C GLY A 170 -9.57 0.41 10.49
N LEU A 171 -10.80 0.40 9.97
CA LEU A 171 -12.02 0.37 10.75
C LEU A 171 -12.77 -0.97 10.55
N PRO A 172 -13.57 -1.43 11.53
CA PRO A 172 -14.24 -2.73 11.45
C PRO A 172 -15.17 -2.86 10.22
N CYS A 173 -14.99 -3.90 9.39
CA CYS A 173 -15.75 -4.05 8.13
C CYS A 173 -17.27 -4.13 8.29
N GLY A 174 -17.77 -4.77 9.35
CA GLY A 174 -19.20 -4.97 9.58
C GLY A 174 -19.91 -3.72 10.09
N GLU A 175 -19.17 -2.82 10.72
CA GLU A 175 -19.69 -1.54 11.22
C GLU A 175 -19.49 -0.40 10.21
N TRP A 176 -18.41 -0.45 9.43
CA TRP A 176 -18.01 0.60 8.50
C TRP A 176 -18.18 0.16 7.06
N SER A 177 -19.29 0.56 6.43
CA SER A 177 -19.46 0.43 4.99
C SER A 177 -18.57 1.39 4.21
N ASP A 178 -18.34 1.12 2.93
CA ASP A 178 -17.52 1.96 2.04
C ASP A 178 -18.07 3.39 1.98
N LEU A 179 -19.38 3.53 1.77
CA LEU A 179 -20.06 4.83 1.78
C LEU A 179 -19.95 5.55 3.14
N ARG A 180 -19.98 4.81 4.26
CA ARG A 180 -19.82 5.41 5.59
C ARG A 180 -18.41 5.97 5.78
N LEU A 181 -17.37 5.23 5.38
CA LEU A 181 -15.98 5.71 5.42
C LEU A 181 -15.80 6.97 4.60
N ALA A 182 -16.31 6.97 3.37
CA ALA A 182 -16.10 8.10 2.48
C ALA A 182 -16.81 9.37 2.99
N ARG A 183 -18.02 9.23 3.56
CA ARG A 183 -18.75 10.34 4.17
C ARG A 183 -18.12 10.85 5.46
N ASP A 184 -17.36 10.01 6.17
CA ASP A 184 -16.71 10.38 7.43
C ASP A 184 -15.54 11.35 7.19
N VAL A 185 -14.75 11.13 6.13
CA VAL A 185 -13.55 11.95 5.88
C VAL A 185 -13.36 12.35 4.42
N PHE A 186 -13.44 11.41 3.48
CA PHE A 186 -13.07 11.64 2.08
C PHE A 186 -13.83 12.80 1.42
N ILE A 187 -15.15 12.89 1.62
CA ILE A 187 -15.97 13.92 0.95
C ILE A 187 -15.58 15.35 1.32
N PHE A 188 -14.98 15.56 2.50
CA PHE A 188 -14.52 16.89 2.93
C PHE A 188 -13.26 17.36 2.20
N GLY A 189 -12.56 16.44 1.51
CA GLY A 189 -11.44 16.77 0.64
C GLY A 189 -11.87 17.22 -0.77
N LEU A 190 -13.12 17.00 -1.16
CA LEU A 190 -13.65 17.40 -2.47
C LEU A 190 -13.95 18.90 -2.50
N ARG A 191 -13.59 19.56 -3.60
CA ARG A 191 -14.02 20.94 -3.85
C ARG A 191 -15.51 21.00 -4.18
N GLU A 192 -16.10 22.19 -4.08
CA GLU A 192 -17.47 22.42 -4.49
C GLU A 192 -17.71 21.95 -5.94
N GLY A 193 -18.69 21.06 -6.13
CA GLY A 193 -19.01 20.45 -7.42
C GLY A 193 -18.06 19.35 -7.91
N GLU A 194 -16.98 19.05 -7.17
CA GLU A 194 -16.07 17.93 -7.44
C GLU A 194 -16.73 16.60 -7.04
N LYS A 195 -16.51 15.57 -7.85
CA LYS A 195 -16.96 14.20 -7.59
C LYS A 195 -15.84 13.19 -7.79
N ALA A 196 -15.98 12.02 -7.18
CA ALA A 196 -15.11 10.88 -7.39
C ALA A 196 -15.81 9.76 -8.16
N ILE A 197 -15.08 9.04 -9.00
CA ILE A 197 -15.59 7.80 -9.59
C ILE A 197 -15.58 6.70 -8.53
N ALA A 198 -16.70 6.04 -8.32
CA ALA A 198 -16.81 4.95 -7.37
C ALA A 198 -17.70 3.83 -7.90
N ASP A 199 -17.71 2.69 -7.19
CA ASP A 199 -18.69 1.65 -7.45
C ASP A 199 -20.10 2.07 -6.96
N ARG A 200 -21.11 1.22 -7.22
CA ARG A 200 -22.50 1.51 -6.84
C ARG A 200 -22.76 1.42 -5.33
N GLY A 201 -21.85 0.86 -4.54
CA GLY A 201 -21.92 0.86 -3.09
C GLY A 201 -21.81 2.26 -2.49
N TYR A 202 -21.13 3.18 -3.18
CA TYR A 202 -21.05 4.60 -2.86
C TYR A 202 -22.27 5.38 -3.38
N ASN A 203 -23.47 4.92 -3.01
CA ASN A 203 -24.74 5.47 -3.51
C ASN A 203 -25.07 6.87 -2.94
N ASP A 204 -24.30 7.87 -3.33
CA ASP A 204 -24.51 9.29 -3.02
C ASP A 204 -24.06 10.15 -4.21
N ALA A 205 -25.01 10.45 -5.09
CA ALA A 205 -24.75 11.15 -6.36
C ALA A 205 -24.27 12.60 -6.18
N ASN A 206 -24.30 13.16 -4.96
CA ASN A 206 -23.73 14.47 -4.69
C ASN A 206 -22.20 14.46 -4.79
N PHE A 207 -21.57 13.37 -4.34
CA PHE A 207 -20.12 13.24 -4.22
C PHE A 207 -19.52 12.20 -5.15
N PHE A 208 -20.32 11.22 -5.60
CA PHE A 208 -19.83 10.10 -6.40
C PHE A 208 -20.53 10.04 -7.76
N ASP A 209 -19.74 9.67 -8.76
CA ASP A 209 -20.21 9.28 -10.08
C ASP A 209 -19.93 7.78 -10.29
N PHE A 210 -20.95 7.01 -10.65
CA PHE A 210 -20.86 5.55 -10.75
C PHE A 210 -21.27 5.08 -12.15
N PRO A 211 -20.74 3.93 -12.63
CA PRO A 211 -21.09 3.41 -13.95
C PRO A 211 -22.59 3.15 -14.13
N ASN A 212 -23.20 3.77 -15.15
CA ASN A 212 -24.60 3.54 -15.48
C ASN A 212 -24.77 2.51 -16.62
N GLY A 213 -24.76 1.22 -16.26
CA GLY A 213 -25.07 0.13 -17.18
C GLY A 213 -23.89 -0.31 -18.06
N LYS A 214 -24.18 -0.82 -19.27
CA LYS A 214 -23.17 -1.40 -20.17
C LYS A 214 -22.34 -0.34 -20.93
N ASN A 215 -22.84 0.87 -21.09
CA ASN A 215 -22.24 1.90 -21.97
C ASN A 215 -21.18 2.78 -21.28
N ASP A 216 -20.92 2.60 -19.99
CA ASP A 216 -19.95 3.42 -19.24
C ASP A 216 -18.56 2.74 -19.15
N GLY A 217 -18.03 2.36 -20.32
CA GLY A 217 -16.78 1.61 -20.42
C GLY A 217 -15.58 2.33 -19.81
N LYS A 218 -15.54 3.66 -19.93
CA LYS A 218 -14.46 4.50 -19.38
C LYS A 218 -14.41 4.46 -17.86
N LYS A 219 -15.53 4.68 -17.16
CA LYS A 219 -15.56 4.58 -15.69
C LYS A 219 -15.22 3.17 -15.19
N LYS A 220 -15.65 2.13 -15.90
CA LYS A 220 -15.27 0.75 -15.56
C LYS A 220 -13.77 0.51 -15.70
N GLN A 221 -13.12 1.06 -16.72
CA GLN A 221 -11.66 0.98 -16.86
C GLN A 221 -10.94 1.72 -15.72
N VAL A 222 -11.46 2.89 -15.31
CA VAL A 222 -10.94 3.61 -14.13
C VAL A 222 -11.06 2.76 -12.86
N LEU A 223 -12.22 2.14 -12.61
CA LEU A 223 -12.44 1.30 -11.43
C LEU A 223 -11.61 0.02 -11.46
N ALA A 224 -11.42 -0.61 -12.62
CA ALA A 224 -10.56 -1.78 -12.78
C ALA A 224 -9.09 -1.50 -12.42
N ARG A 225 -8.68 -0.22 -12.36
CA ARG A 225 -7.32 0.14 -11.93
C ARG A 225 -7.11 -0.16 -10.44
N HIS A 226 -8.17 -0.03 -9.63
CA HIS A 226 -8.14 -0.43 -8.21
C HIS A 226 -7.84 -1.92 -8.04
N GLU A 227 -8.30 -2.80 -8.93
CA GLU A 227 -7.94 -4.23 -8.88
C GLU A 227 -6.42 -4.45 -9.04
N THR A 228 -5.78 -3.66 -9.91
CA THR A 228 -4.32 -3.74 -10.11
C THR A 228 -3.57 -3.17 -8.91
N LEU A 229 -4.03 -2.05 -8.34
CA LEU A 229 -3.48 -1.51 -7.10
C LEU A 229 -3.65 -2.52 -5.96
N ASN A 230 -4.84 -3.06 -5.76
CA ASN A 230 -5.14 -4.06 -4.74
C ASN A 230 -4.25 -5.31 -4.87
N ARG A 231 -3.97 -5.76 -6.10
CA ARG A 231 -3.02 -6.86 -6.36
C ARG A 231 -1.59 -6.49 -5.94
N ARG A 232 -1.16 -5.25 -6.19
CA ARG A 232 0.15 -4.76 -5.76
C ARG A 232 0.27 -4.64 -4.26
N LEU A 233 -0.78 -4.20 -3.55
CA LEU A 233 -0.78 -4.17 -2.09
C LEU A 233 -0.73 -5.59 -1.52
N LYS A 234 -1.57 -6.49 -2.07
CA LYS A 234 -1.63 -7.89 -1.63
C LYS A 234 -0.45 -8.75 -2.07
N GLN A 235 0.48 -8.22 -2.86
CA GLN A 235 1.75 -8.91 -3.07
C GLN A 235 2.58 -8.98 -1.78
N PHE A 236 2.30 -8.09 -0.82
CA PHE A 236 2.89 -8.10 0.51
C PHE A 236 2.01 -8.97 1.39
N ASP A 237 2.55 -10.10 1.83
CA ASP A 237 1.81 -11.12 2.55
C ASP A 237 1.23 -10.62 3.87
N CYS A 238 1.79 -9.55 4.45
CA CYS A 238 1.23 -8.90 5.64
C CYS A 238 -0.17 -8.31 5.40
N LEU A 239 -0.55 -8.05 4.15
CA LEU A 239 -1.87 -7.59 3.72
C LEU A 239 -2.66 -8.68 2.96
N GLN A 240 -2.08 -9.84 2.68
CA GLN A 240 -2.79 -10.95 2.05
C GLN A 240 -3.25 -11.99 3.08
N GLN A 241 -2.39 -12.30 4.03
CA GLN A 241 -2.63 -13.28 5.08
C GLN A 241 -3.49 -12.68 6.21
N ARG A 242 -3.93 -13.54 7.15
CA ARG A 242 -4.57 -13.05 8.39
C ARG A 242 -3.53 -12.28 9.20
N PHE A 243 -3.84 -11.05 9.57
CA PHE A 243 -2.96 -10.23 10.41
C PHE A 243 -2.90 -10.77 11.84
N ARG A 244 -1.68 -11.04 12.33
CA ARG A 244 -1.42 -11.77 13.58
C ARG A 244 -0.89 -10.91 14.74
N HIS A 245 -0.76 -9.60 14.54
CA HIS A 245 -0.34 -8.69 15.60
C HIS A 245 -1.53 -7.94 16.19
N ASP A 246 -1.29 -7.16 17.24
CA ASP A 246 -2.31 -6.29 17.83
C ASP A 246 -2.91 -5.36 16.78
N LEU A 247 -4.24 -5.19 16.80
CA LEU A 247 -4.97 -4.49 15.74
C LEU A 247 -4.52 -3.04 15.53
N TYR A 248 -4.07 -2.35 16.58
CA TYR A 248 -3.56 -0.98 16.47
C TYR A 248 -2.29 -0.86 15.61
N LEU A 249 -1.59 -1.98 15.36
CA LEU A 249 -0.44 -2.03 14.46
C LEU A 249 -0.84 -2.16 13.00
N HIS A 250 -2.04 -2.66 12.68
CA HIS A 250 -2.45 -2.91 11.30
C HIS A 250 -2.37 -1.64 10.42
N PRO A 251 -2.83 -0.45 10.86
CA PRO A 251 -2.65 0.78 10.08
C PRO A 251 -1.18 1.07 9.73
N LEU A 252 -0.22 0.75 10.60
CA LEU A 252 1.20 0.94 10.30
C LEU A 252 1.67 0.02 9.17
N TYR A 253 1.25 -1.25 9.17
CA TYR A 253 1.58 -2.18 8.10
C TYR A 253 0.92 -1.76 6.78
N PHE A 254 -0.36 -1.40 6.83
CA PHE A 254 -1.10 -0.90 5.68
C PHE A 254 -0.41 0.32 5.05
N HIS A 255 -0.23 1.41 5.82
CA HIS A 255 0.38 2.63 5.29
C HIS A 255 1.84 2.42 4.86
N SER A 256 2.60 1.52 5.50
CA SER A 256 3.95 1.18 5.03
C SER A 256 3.92 0.65 3.60
N VAL A 257 3.01 -0.28 3.31
CA VAL A 257 2.89 -0.90 1.99
C VAL A 257 2.30 0.08 0.97
N VAL A 258 1.30 0.89 1.35
CA VAL A 258 0.70 1.87 0.45
C VAL A 258 1.72 2.95 0.07
N ASN A 259 2.45 3.52 1.05
CA ASN A 259 3.48 4.52 0.79
C ASN A 259 4.60 3.94 -0.08
N LEU A 260 5.05 2.72 0.20
CA LEU A 260 6.05 2.06 -0.64
C LEU A 260 5.52 1.81 -2.07
N THR A 261 4.24 1.49 -2.22
CA THR A 261 3.61 1.28 -3.53
C THR A 261 3.51 2.59 -4.31
N GLN A 262 3.24 3.72 -3.65
CA GLN A 262 3.31 5.04 -4.30
C GLN A 262 4.73 5.34 -4.77
N MET A 263 5.74 5.10 -3.94
CA MET A 263 7.14 5.27 -4.37
C MET A 263 7.49 4.38 -5.58
N MET A 264 6.98 3.15 -5.63
CA MET A 264 7.16 2.28 -6.80
C MET A 264 6.57 2.92 -8.07
N ILE A 265 5.39 3.54 -7.96
CA ILE A 265 4.74 4.27 -9.07
C ILE A 265 5.63 5.44 -9.52
N ASP A 266 6.12 6.25 -8.58
CA ASP A 266 7.00 7.39 -8.86
C ASP A 266 8.32 6.97 -9.54
N HIS A 267 8.80 5.76 -9.23
CA HIS A 267 10.01 5.17 -9.80
C HIS A 267 9.75 4.31 -11.05
N GLY A 268 8.64 4.54 -11.76
CA GLY A 268 8.40 3.99 -13.09
C GLY A 268 7.61 2.67 -13.11
N GLU A 269 7.19 2.16 -11.96
CA GLU A 269 6.25 1.03 -11.88
C GLU A 269 4.81 1.55 -11.92
N THR A 270 4.46 2.35 -12.92
CA THR A 270 3.16 3.03 -12.99
C THR A 270 2.01 2.02 -13.13
N LEU A 271 0.81 2.43 -12.69
CA LEU A 271 -0.42 1.71 -13.05
C LEU A 271 -0.72 1.93 -14.54
N TYR A 272 -1.50 1.03 -15.15
CA TYR A 272 -1.85 1.18 -16.55
C TYR A 272 -2.70 2.45 -16.77
N SER A 273 -2.44 3.15 -17.88
CA SER A 273 -3.17 4.35 -18.27
C SER A 273 -4.60 4.04 -18.63
N VAL A 274 -5.51 4.98 -18.35
CA VAL A 274 -6.90 4.93 -18.82
C VAL A 274 -7.17 6.16 -19.67
N ASP A 275 -7.99 6.00 -20.70
CA ASP A 275 -8.48 7.13 -21.49
C ASP A 275 -9.76 7.67 -20.84
N PHE A 276 -9.58 8.70 -20.00
CA PHE A 276 -10.66 9.37 -19.28
C PHE A 276 -10.48 10.89 -19.36
#